data_AF-A0A7Z9TSF2-F1
#
_entry.id   AF-A0A7Z9TSF2-F1
#
_cell.length_a   1.000
_cell.length_b   1.000
_cell.length_c   1.000
_cell.angle_alpha   90.00
_cell.angle_beta   90.00
_cell.angle_gamma   90.00
#
_symmetry.space_group_name_H-M   'P 1'
#
loop_
_entity.id
_entity.type
_entity.pdbx_description
1 polymer ?
#
loop_
_entity_poly.entity_id
_entity_poly.type
_entity_poly.pdbx_seq_one_letter_code
_entity_poly.pdbx_strand_id
1 'polypeptide(L)' 'NPPQGFAFQRVYTDDGSLDETMAVQNHDVVMVPRGYHPVGAPHGYDLYYLNVMAGPKRIWKFHNDPQHEWIVRKTQK' A
#
# COMPACT_ATOMS: atom_id res chain seq x y z
N ASN A 1 17.55 -7.46 1.88
CA ASN A 1 18.12 -6.21 1.33
C ASN A 1 19.37 -6.47 0.49
N PRO A 2 19.22 -6.84 -0.79
CA PRO A 2 20.09 -6.30 -1.83
C PRO A 2 19.29 -5.32 -2.74
N PRO A 3 19.90 -4.21 -3.20
CA PRO A 3 19.16 -3.04 -3.72
C PRO A 3 18.56 -3.19 -5.13
N GLN A 4 18.90 -4.25 -5.86
CA GLN A 4 18.41 -4.52 -7.22
C GLN A 4 17.01 -5.14 -7.28
N GLY A 5 16.36 -5.30 -6.13
CA GLY A 5 14.99 -5.81 -6.04
C GLY A 5 13.94 -4.79 -6.50
N PHE A 6 12.69 -5.20 -6.39
CA PHE A 6 11.53 -4.34 -6.61
C PHE A 6 10.39 -4.75 -5.66
N ALA A 7 9.36 -3.92 -5.54
CA ALA A 7 8.07 -4.27 -4.96
C ALA A 7 6.94 -3.96 -5.94
N PHE A 8 5.78 -4.57 -5.73
CA PHE A 8 4.56 -4.16 -6.40
C PHE A 8 3.76 -3.27 -5.46
N GLN A 9 3.43 -2.07 -5.91
CA GLN A 9 2.46 -1.21 -5.24
C GLN A 9 1.28 -1.01 -6.18
N ARG A 10 0.07 -1.28 -5.68
CA ARG A 10 -1.17 -1.06 -6.42
C ARG A 10 -1.94 0.07 -5.76
N VAL A 11 -2.39 1.06 -6.51
CA VAL A 11 -3.26 2.15 -6.02
C VAL A 11 -4.60 2.06 -6.74
N TYR A 12 -5.68 1.79 -6.00
CA TYR A 12 -6.99 1.54 -6.63
C TYR A 12 -8.18 2.04 -5.80
N THR A 13 -9.31 2.32 -6.45
CA THR A 13 -10.58 2.69 -5.80
C THR A 13 -11.67 1.64 -5.99
N ASP A 14 -12.72 1.68 -5.15
CA ASP A 14 -13.85 0.74 -5.21
C ASP A 14 -14.54 0.71 -6.58
N ASP A 15 -14.61 1.88 -7.24
CA ASP A 15 -15.24 2.06 -8.54
C ASP A 15 -14.30 1.80 -9.74
N GLY A 16 -13.03 1.48 -9.47
CA GLY A 16 -12.01 1.26 -10.50
C GLY A 16 -11.63 2.50 -11.32
N SER A 17 -12.10 3.70 -10.96
CA SER A 17 -11.74 4.95 -11.67
C SER A 17 -10.26 5.32 -11.53
N LEU A 18 -9.58 4.72 -10.54
CA LEU A 18 -8.14 4.64 -10.42
C LEU A 18 -7.82 3.17 -10.13
N ASP A 19 -6.92 2.57 -10.90
CA ASP A 19 -6.42 1.22 -10.67
C ASP A 19 -5.07 1.03 -11.37
N GLU A 20 -3.99 1.41 -10.69
CA GLU A 20 -2.64 1.38 -11.23
C GLU A 20 -1.76 0.42 -10.43
N THR A 21 -0.99 -0.41 -11.12
CA THR A 21 0.00 -1.30 -10.50
C THR A 21 1.39 -0.96 -11.00
N MET A 22 2.30 -0.64 -10.09
CA MET A 22 3.66 -0.22 -10.40
C MET A 22 4.67 -1.20 -9.81
N ALA A 23 5.70 -1.52 -10.60
CA ALA A 23 6.93 -2.13 -10.09
C ALA A 23 7.85 -1.01 -9.60
N VAL A 24 8.03 -0.91 -8.29
CA VAL A 24 8.83 0.13 -7.63
C VAL A 24 10.18 -0.42 -7.23
N GLN A 25 11.26 0.32 -7.47
CA GLN A 25 12.64 -0.05 -7.15
C GLN A 25 13.16 0.74 -5.95
N ASN A 26 14.41 0.46 -5.57
CA ASN A 26 15.05 1.16 -4.46
C ASN A 26 15.10 2.67 -4.70
N HIS A 27 14.68 3.44 -3.71
CA HIS A 27 14.54 4.91 -3.71
C HIS A 27 13.46 5.50 -4.64
N ASP A 28 12.59 4.68 -5.24
CA ASP A 28 11.41 5.20 -5.94
C ASP A 28 10.37 5.76 -4.95
N VAL A 29 9.52 6.65 -5.47
CA VAL A 29 8.42 7.26 -4.72
C VAL A 29 7.11 7.02 -5.46
N VAL A 30 6.08 6.58 -4.72
CA VAL A 30 4.72 6.46 -5.23
C VAL A 30 3.82 7.49 -4.56
N MET A 31 3.06 8.20 -5.39
CA MET A 31 2.00 9.10 -4.95
C MET A 31 0.68 8.33 -4.81
N VAL A 32 0.02 8.49 -3.67
CA VAL A 32 -1.30 7.91 -3.40
C VAL A 32 -2.32 9.04 -3.27
N PRO A 33 -2.97 9.49 -4.36
CA PRO A 33 -3.89 10.61 -4.31
C PRO A 33 -5.22 10.26 -3.65
N ARG A 34 -5.64 8.99 -3.76
CA ARG A 34 -6.87 8.42 -3.18
C ARG A 34 -6.84 6.90 -3.31
N GLY A 35 -7.73 6.22 -2.59
CA GLY A 35 -7.95 4.79 -2.70
C GLY A 35 -7.06 3.93 -1.81
N TYR A 36 -7.19 2.62 -2.00
CA TYR A 36 -6.41 1.59 -1.34
C TYR A 36 -5.02 1.49 -1.97
N HIS A 37 -4.02 1.15 -1.16
CA HIS A 37 -2.62 1.20 -1.58
C HIS A 37 -1.77 0.08 -0.96
N PRO A 38 -2.12 -1.21 -1.17
CA PRO A 38 -1.32 -2.33 -0.69
C PRO A 38 0.05 -2.39 -1.38
N VAL A 39 1.03 -2.94 -0.66
CA VAL A 39 2.38 -3.19 -1.17
C VAL A 39 2.72 -4.67 -0.98
N GLY A 40 3.26 -5.30 -2.02
CA GLY A 40 3.73 -6.68 -2.01
C GLY A 40 5.21 -6.75 -2.38
N ALA A 41 5.98 -7.52 -1.60
CA ALA A 41 7.39 -7.77 -1.87
C ALA A 41 7.58 -9.17 -2.48
N PRO A 42 8.38 -9.32 -3.55
CA PRO A 42 8.84 -10.62 -4.02
C PRO A 42 9.69 -11.33 -2.96
N HIS A 43 9.62 -12.66 -2.93
CA HIS A 43 10.47 -13.46 -2.05
C HIS A 43 11.96 -13.18 -2.29
N GLY A 44 12.75 -13.12 -1.21
CA GLY A 44 14.19 -12.86 -1.26
C GLY A 44 14.58 -11.37 -1.19
N TYR A 45 13.61 -10.44 -1.26
CA TYR A 45 13.84 -9.01 -1.06
C TYR A 45 13.07 -8.51 0.16
N ASP A 46 13.81 -7.90 1.10
CA ASP A 46 13.18 -7.16 2.18
C ASP A 46 12.70 -5.81 1.62
N LEU A 47 11.52 -5.39 2.07
CA LEU A 47 10.91 -4.12 1.65
C LEU A 47 10.84 -3.17 2.85
N TYR A 48 11.34 -1.95 2.63
CA TYR A 48 11.18 -0.83 3.55
C TYR A 48 10.61 0.37 2.80
N TYR A 49 9.65 1.07 3.42
CA TYR A 49 9.12 2.32 2.90
C TYR A 49 8.85 3.32 4.02
N LEU A 50 9.07 4.60 3.73
CA LEU A 50 8.78 5.71 4.62
C LEU A 50 7.54 6.46 4.11
N ASN A 51 6.51 6.57 4.96
CA ASN A 51 5.30 7.30 4.62
C ASN A 51 5.32 8.71 5.18
N VAL A 52 4.85 9.66 4.36
CA VAL A 52 4.55 11.02 4.78
C VAL A 52 3.10 11.32 4.41
N MET A 53 2.31 11.76 5.38
CA MET A 53 0.93 12.20 5.16
C MET A 53 0.70 13.54 5.86
N ALA A 54 -0.09 14.40 5.21
CA ALA A 54 -0.54 15.66 5.75
C ALA A 54 -1.99 15.92 5.33
N GLY A 55 -2.70 16.72 6.12
CA GLY A 55 -4.07 17.13 5.84
C GLY A 55 -4.53 18.21 6.82
N PRO A 56 -5.74 18.77 6.64
CA PRO A 56 -6.23 19.89 7.46
C PRO A 56 -6.32 19.59 8.96
N LYS A 57 -6.40 18.31 9.34
CA LYS A 57 -6.37 17.83 10.72
C LYS A 57 -5.33 16.73 10.85
N ARG A 58 -4.49 16.78 11.88
CA ARG A 58 -3.48 15.75 12.18
C ARG A 58 -4.12 14.55 12.89
N ILE A 59 -4.93 13.79 12.16
CA ILE A 59 -5.60 12.58 12.66
C ILE A 59 -5.53 11.52 11.57
N TRP A 60 -5.09 10.31 11.92
CA TRP A 60 -5.09 9.18 11.00
C TRP A 60 -6.40 8.41 11.13
N LYS A 61 -7.22 8.47 10.09
CA LYS A 61 -8.47 7.70 9.96
C LYS A 61 -8.43 6.97 8.62
N PHE A 62 -8.53 5.65 8.66
CA PHE A 62 -8.55 4.80 7.46
C PHE A 62 -9.76 3.88 7.49
N HIS A 63 -10.17 3.44 6.30
CA HIS A 63 -11.19 2.41 6.09
C HIS A 63 -10.54 1.30 5.28
N ASN A 64 -10.71 0.05 5.71
CA ASN A 64 -10.20 -1.09 4.98
C ASN A 64 -11.12 -1.40 3.80
N ASP A 65 -10.58 -2.07 2.78
CA ASP A 65 -11.37 -2.64 1.70
C ASP A 65 -12.31 -3.72 2.29
N PRO A 66 -13.65 -3.61 2.13
CA PRO A 66 -14.59 -4.58 2.67
C PRO A 66 -14.30 -6.02 2.24
N GLN A 67 -13.74 -6.23 1.04
CA GLN A 67 -13.41 -7.56 0.51
C GLN A 67 -12.20 -8.19 1.21
N HIS A 68 -11.38 -7.37 1.88
CA HIS A 68 -10.14 -7.79 2.55
C HIS A 68 -10.18 -7.58 4.07
N GLU A 69 -11.26 -7.01 4.61
CA GLU A 69 -11.47 -6.76 6.05
C GLU A 69 -11.25 -8.01 6.91
N TRP A 70 -11.53 -9.19 6.37
CA TRP A 70 -11.35 -10.48 7.06
C TRP A 70 -9.91 -10.73 7.51
N ILE A 71 -8.90 -10.12 6.87
CA ILE A 71 -7.49 -10.25 7.23
C ILE A 71 -7.22 -9.65 8.62
N VAL A 72 -7.90 -8.54 8.94
CA VAL A 72 -7.70 -7.79 10.19
C VAL A 72 -8.61 -8.31 11.30
N ARG A 73 -9.75 -8.92 10.94
CA ARG A 73 -10.64 -9.57 11.89
C ARG A 73 -9.96 -10.81 12.45
N LYS A 74 -9.40 -10.69 13.67
CA LYS A 74 -8.92 -11.85 14.44
C LYS A 74 -10.01 -12.91 14.48
N THR A 75 -9.72 -14.11 13.95
CA THR A 75 -10.45 -15.30 14.36
C THR A 75 -10.23 -15.42 15.87
N GLN A 76 -11.28 -15.24 16.67
CA GLN A 76 -11.23 -15.64 18.07
C GLN A 76 -10.94 -17.15 18.07
N LYS A 77 -9.72 -17.53 18.46
CA LYS A 77 -9.41 -18.88 18.92
C LYS A 77 -9.49 -18.87 20.43
#